data_AF-A0A9E0RSJ2-F1
#
_entry.id   AF-A0A9E0RSJ2-F1
#
_cell.length_a   1.000
_cell.length_b   1.000
_cell.length_c   1.000
_cell.angle_alpha   90.00
_cell.angle_beta   90.00
_cell.angle_gamma   90.00
#
_symmetry.space_group_name_H-M   'P 1'
#
loop_
_entity.id
_entity.type
_entity.pdbx_description
1 polymer ?
#
loop_
_entity_poly.entity_id
_entity_poly.type
_entity_poly.pdbx_seq_one_letter_code
_entity_poly.pdbx_strand_id
1 'polypeptide(L)'
;MSEQDARQAFEKAITLLKEGARDEAESLCREMVQHFPGDANFIALLGSILARKGNLEESVAALSRAVSIAPGNPNAQADLGTALLNLGRAEEALPHLEKARLTRPADASLLSKLAGAYQQTGDIDSANEVMAEAATLSPSQAKLDEATRLFVQGKFREAEALAKELVRENPQDVNAALLLARLAIKARCFKDARELLEKIIEVAPGFVAAWHDLGTVLKELHLHEEAVGVLREAVDIDVSNALTHYY
;
A
#
# COMPACT_ATOMS: atom_id res chain seq x y z
N MET A 1 24.73 13.60 21.52
CA MET A 1 23.81 12.47 21.74
C MET A 1 24.63 11.20 21.85
N SER A 2 24.31 10.35 22.81
CA SER A 2 24.89 9.02 22.99
C SER A 2 24.27 7.99 22.04
N GLU A 3 24.89 6.83 21.88
CA GLU A 3 24.35 5.69 21.11
C GLU A 3 23.03 5.17 21.69
N GLN A 4 22.85 5.31 23.02
CA GLN A 4 21.60 5.01 23.70
C GLN A 4 20.48 6.00 23.34
N ASP A 5 20.82 7.28 23.18
CA ASP A 5 19.88 8.31 22.72
C ASP A 5 19.44 8.05 21.28
N ALA A 6 20.37 7.61 20.42
CA ALA A 6 20.07 7.24 19.03
C ALA A 6 19.11 6.05 18.94
N ARG A 7 19.32 5.03 19.76
CA ARG A 7 18.41 3.88 19.83
C ARG A 7 17.01 4.27 20.31
N GLN A 8 16.91 5.09 21.36
CA GLN A 8 15.61 5.57 21.86
C GLN A 8 14.89 6.43 20.82
N ALA A 9 15.61 7.31 20.13
CA ALA A 9 15.04 8.11 19.05
C ALA A 9 14.55 7.23 17.88
N PHE A 10 15.25 6.15 17.57
CA PHE A 10 14.83 5.22 16.52
C PHE A 10 13.54 4.49 16.92
N GLU A 11 13.47 3.96 18.14
CA GLU A 11 12.26 3.31 18.67
C GLU A 11 11.07 4.29 18.70
N LYS A 12 11.31 5.55 19.09
CA LYS A 12 10.29 6.61 19.05
C LYS A 12 9.80 6.87 17.63
N ALA A 13 10.70 6.99 16.64
CA ALA A 13 10.32 7.19 15.25
C ALA A 13 9.43 6.04 14.73
N ILE A 14 9.75 4.79 15.08
CA ILE A 14 8.92 3.63 14.72
C ILE A 14 7.54 3.68 15.40
N THR A 15 7.47 4.08 16.66
CA THR A 15 6.19 4.25 17.38
C THR A 15 5.31 5.31 16.72
N LEU A 16 5.87 6.48 16.41
CA LEU A 16 5.16 7.55 15.70
C LEU A 16 4.59 7.06 14.36
N LEU A 17 5.35 6.25 13.61
CA LEU A 17 4.87 5.67 12.35
C LEU A 17 3.73 4.67 12.54
N LYS A 18 3.72 3.91 13.65
CA LYS A 18 2.62 2.99 13.98
C LYS A 18 1.36 3.75 14.38
N GLU A 19 1.52 4.89 15.03
CA GLU A 19 0.43 5.79 15.44
C GLU A 19 -0.08 6.67 14.28
N GLY A 20 0.60 6.64 13.13
CA GLY A 20 0.23 7.44 11.96
C GLY A 20 0.78 8.87 11.98
N ALA A 21 1.52 9.26 13.02
CA ALA A 21 2.19 10.55 13.18
C ALA A 21 3.43 10.67 12.28
N ARG A 22 3.23 10.65 10.96
CA ARG A 22 4.29 10.59 9.95
C ARG A 22 5.14 11.86 9.89
N ASP A 23 4.55 13.02 10.11
CA ASP A 23 5.25 14.31 10.06
C ASP A 23 6.17 14.52 11.28
N GLU A 24 5.72 14.06 12.45
CA GLU A 24 6.55 14.01 13.66
C GLU A 24 7.70 13.01 13.50
N ALA A 25 7.43 11.83 12.93
CA ALA A 25 8.44 10.84 12.63
C ALA A 25 9.48 11.37 11.62
N GLU A 26 9.04 12.09 10.58
CA GLU A 26 9.92 12.72 9.61
C GLU A 26 10.83 13.76 10.28
N SER A 27 10.24 14.65 11.08
CA SER A 27 10.97 15.71 11.78
C SER A 27 12.05 15.14 12.70
N LEU A 28 11.69 14.10 13.47
CA LEU A 28 12.64 13.36 14.31
C LEU A 28 13.73 12.71 13.46
N CYS A 29 13.40 12.05 12.35
CA CYS A 29 14.40 11.43 11.49
C CYS A 29 15.35 12.48 10.86
N ARG A 30 14.85 13.65 10.46
CA ARG A 30 15.69 14.74 9.92
C ARG A 30 16.67 15.26 10.97
N GLU A 31 16.22 15.47 12.20
CA GLU A 31 17.08 15.83 13.34
C GLU A 31 18.16 14.76 13.57
N MET A 32 17.76 13.49 13.61
CA MET A 32 18.68 12.37 13.83
C MET A 32 19.71 12.22 12.71
N VAL A 33 19.34 12.45 11.45
CA VAL A 33 20.27 12.44 10.32
C VAL A 33 21.28 13.59 10.39
N GLN A 34 20.93 14.73 11.00
CA GLN A 34 21.90 15.82 11.23
C GLN A 34 22.90 15.46 12.32
N HIS A 35 22.44 14.85 13.42
CA HIS A 35 23.32 14.44 14.53
C HIS A 35 24.16 13.19 14.20
N PHE A 36 23.61 12.28 13.41
CA PHE A 36 24.23 11.00 13.03
C PHE A 36 24.21 10.82 11.50
N PRO A 37 24.99 11.61 10.73
CA PRO A 37 24.98 11.57 9.27
C PRO A 37 25.50 10.25 8.66
N GLY A 38 26.10 9.38 9.46
CA GLY A 38 26.54 8.05 9.04
C GLY A 38 25.57 6.93 9.41
N ASP A 39 24.45 7.21 10.09
CA ASP A 39 23.50 6.17 10.48
C ASP A 39 22.56 5.83 9.32
N ALA A 40 22.86 4.72 8.64
CA ALA A 40 22.06 4.24 7.53
C ALA A 40 20.60 3.92 7.92
N ASN A 41 20.31 3.60 9.18
CA ASN A 41 18.95 3.26 9.61
C ASN A 41 18.05 4.51 9.64
N PHE A 42 18.52 5.62 10.20
CA PHE A 42 17.77 6.87 10.19
C PHE A 42 17.60 7.43 8.78
N ILE A 43 18.64 7.34 7.95
CA ILE A 43 18.56 7.78 6.55
C ILE A 43 17.57 6.91 5.76
N ALA A 44 17.60 5.58 5.94
CA ALA A 44 16.65 4.68 5.30
C ALA A 44 15.21 4.94 5.78
N LEU A 45 15.02 5.14 7.09
CA LEU A 45 13.71 5.43 7.66
C LEU A 45 13.14 6.75 7.12
N LEU A 46 13.96 7.80 7.07
CA LEU A 46 13.57 9.07 6.43
C LEU A 46 13.18 8.85 4.97
N GLY A 47 13.97 8.11 4.21
CA GLY A 47 13.66 7.77 2.83
C GLY A 47 12.33 7.02 2.67
N SER A 48 12.06 6.05 3.55
CA SER A 48 10.80 5.29 3.56
C SER A 48 9.59 6.18 3.87
N ILE A 49 9.74 7.13 4.80
CA ILE A 49 8.71 8.13 5.14
C ILE A 49 8.41 9.02 3.92
N LEU A 50 9.47 9.52 3.26
CA LEU A 50 9.34 10.35 2.08
C LEU A 50 8.65 9.64 0.91
N ALA A 51 8.96 8.35 0.68
CA ALA A 51 8.27 7.54 -0.33
C ALA A 51 6.76 7.46 -0.04
N ARG A 52 6.38 7.23 1.22
CA ARG A 52 4.97 7.17 1.62
C ARG A 52 4.23 8.49 1.48
N LYS A 53 4.93 9.62 1.57
CA LYS A 53 4.39 10.96 1.33
C LYS A 53 4.33 11.34 -0.17
N GLY A 54 4.84 10.48 -1.05
CA GLY A 54 4.90 10.75 -2.49
C GLY A 54 6.10 11.61 -2.92
N ASN A 55 7.00 11.97 -1.99
CA ASN A 55 8.24 12.69 -2.29
C ASN A 55 9.31 11.70 -2.80
N LEU A 56 9.03 11.09 -3.95
CA LEU A 56 9.77 9.93 -4.46
C LEU A 56 11.24 10.26 -4.79
N GLU A 57 11.53 11.44 -5.35
CA GLU A 57 12.90 11.84 -5.67
C GLU A 57 13.76 12.07 -4.42
N GLU A 58 13.22 12.73 -3.39
CA GLU A 58 13.92 12.92 -2.12
C GLU A 58 14.12 11.58 -1.40
N SER A 59 13.12 10.70 -1.49
CA SER A 59 13.21 9.32 -1.01
C SER A 59 14.36 8.56 -1.67
N VAL A 60 14.45 8.58 -3.00
CA VAL A 60 15.53 7.94 -3.75
C VAL A 60 16.89 8.49 -3.34
N ALA A 61 17.03 9.80 -3.17
CA ALA A 61 18.29 10.40 -2.71
C ALA A 61 18.70 9.90 -1.31
N ALA A 62 17.76 9.89 -0.36
CA ALA A 62 18.00 9.39 0.99
C ALA A 62 18.34 7.89 0.99
N LEU A 63 17.54 7.07 0.32
CA LEU A 63 17.73 5.62 0.27
C LEU A 63 19.01 5.23 -0.48
N SER A 64 19.38 5.97 -1.54
CA SER A 64 20.67 5.78 -2.22
C SER A 64 21.84 6.03 -1.28
N ARG A 65 21.76 7.09 -0.45
CA ARG A 65 22.77 7.36 0.59
C ARG A 65 22.80 6.25 1.65
N ALA A 66 21.64 5.76 2.10
CA ALA A 66 21.58 4.67 3.07
C ALA A 66 22.21 3.38 2.51
N VAL A 67 21.91 3.02 1.25
CA VAL A 67 22.52 1.87 0.56
C VAL A 67 24.02 2.08 0.33
N SER A 68 24.47 3.31 0.10
CA SER A 68 25.91 3.62 -0.04
C SER A 68 26.67 3.37 1.26
N ILE A 69 26.07 3.70 2.41
CA ILE A 69 26.66 3.51 3.74
C ILE A 69 26.59 2.04 4.17
N ALA A 70 25.43 1.40 3.97
CA ALA A 70 25.17 0.02 4.35
C ALA A 70 24.58 -0.78 3.18
N PRO A 71 25.43 -1.27 2.24
CA PRO A 71 24.96 -1.98 1.05
C PRO A 71 24.19 -3.26 1.35
N GLY A 72 24.40 -3.86 2.52
CA GLY A 72 23.70 -5.06 2.98
C GLY A 72 22.39 -4.80 3.72
N ASN A 73 21.93 -3.55 3.87
CA ASN A 73 20.68 -3.25 4.56
C ASN A 73 19.48 -3.68 3.69
N PRO A 74 18.73 -4.73 4.08
CA PRO A 74 17.69 -5.30 3.23
C PRO A 74 16.49 -4.36 3.04
N ASN A 75 16.17 -3.56 4.06
CA ASN A 75 15.07 -2.61 4.02
C ASN A 75 15.42 -1.43 3.10
N ALA A 76 16.63 -0.89 3.19
CA ALA A 76 17.10 0.19 2.32
C ALA A 76 17.15 -0.24 0.85
N GLN A 77 17.62 -1.47 0.56
CA GLN A 77 17.60 -2.02 -0.80
C GLN A 77 16.17 -2.15 -1.34
N ALA A 78 15.26 -2.71 -0.54
CA ALA A 78 13.87 -2.91 -0.95
C ALA A 78 13.12 -1.59 -1.18
N ASP A 79 13.28 -0.63 -0.26
CA ASP A 79 12.62 0.67 -0.33
C ASP A 79 13.19 1.48 -1.49
N LEU A 80 14.50 1.43 -1.76
CA LEU A 80 15.12 2.10 -2.91
C LEU A 80 14.57 1.56 -4.22
N GLY A 81 14.55 0.23 -4.37
CA GLY A 81 13.98 -0.42 -5.53
C GLY A 81 12.49 -0.08 -5.72
N THR A 82 11.72 -0.04 -4.64
CA THR A 82 10.30 0.35 -4.68
C THR A 82 10.13 1.79 -5.14
N ALA A 83 10.90 2.74 -4.59
CA ALA A 83 10.80 4.15 -4.92
C ALA A 83 11.21 4.42 -6.38
N LEU A 84 12.26 3.76 -6.88
CA LEU A 84 12.67 3.83 -8.29
C LEU A 84 11.61 3.27 -9.23
N LEU A 85 10.99 2.13 -8.87
CA LEU A 85 9.91 1.55 -9.66
C LEU A 85 8.69 2.48 -9.75
N ASN A 86 8.34 3.15 -8.65
CA ASN A 86 7.24 4.12 -8.62
C ASN A 86 7.53 5.38 -9.48
N LEU A 87 8.81 5.71 -9.70
CA LEU A 87 9.26 6.75 -10.62
C LEU A 87 9.34 6.28 -12.09
N GLY A 88 8.99 5.02 -12.38
CA GLY A 88 9.16 4.42 -13.71
C GLY A 88 10.61 4.12 -14.08
N ARG A 89 11.55 4.18 -13.12
CA ARG A 89 12.98 3.91 -13.31
C ARG A 89 13.27 2.43 -13.05
N ALA A 90 12.57 1.54 -13.78
CA ALA A 90 12.58 0.11 -13.53
C ALA A 90 13.97 -0.55 -13.71
N GLU A 91 14.74 -0.10 -14.71
CA GLU A 91 16.12 -0.58 -14.95
C GLU A 91 17.03 -0.35 -13.73
N GLU A 92 16.88 0.79 -13.06
CA GLU A 92 17.63 1.11 -11.84
C GLU A 92 17.07 0.36 -10.62
N ALA A 93 15.77 0.06 -10.59
CA ALA A 93 15.13 -0.64 -9.49
C ALA A 93 15.55 -2.12 -9.37
N LEU A 94 15.68 -2.82 -10.50
CA LEU A 94 15.96 -4.26 -10.56
C LEU A 94 17.13 -4.71 -9.67
N PRO A 95 18.36 -4.14 -9.76
CA PRO A 95 19.49 -4.60 -8.95
C PRO A 95 19.25 -4.43 -7.43
N HIS A 96 18.44 -3.46 -7.02
CA HIS A 96 18.09 -3.24 -5.62
C HIS A 96 17.03 -4.23 -5.13
N LEU A 97 16.01 -4.50 -5.94
CA LEU A 97 14.97 -5.49 -5.64
C LEU A 97 15.53 -6.92 -5.61
N GLU A 98 16.44 -7.28 -6.51
CA GLU A 98 17.12 -8.58 -6.50
C GLU A 98 17.97 -8.78 -5.24
N LYS A 99 18.74 -7.75 -4.82
CA LYS A 99 19.48 -7.80 -3.55
C LYS A 99 18.56 -7.97 -2.36
N ALA A 100 17.42 -7.27 -2.35
CA ALA A 100 16.43 -7.42 -1.30
C ALA A 100 15.85 -8.86 -1.28
N ARG A 101 15.62 -9.47 -2.45
CA ARG A 101 15.08 -10.84 -2.58
C ARG A 101 15.98 -11.87 -1.91
N LEU A 102 17.31 -11.72 -2.02
CA LEU A 102 18.27 -12.62 -1.36
C LEU A 102 18.08 -12.71 0.16
N THR A 103 17.64 -11.61 0.78
CA THR A 103 17.42 -11.55 2.24
C THR A 103 15.99 -11.87 2.65
N ARG A 104 15.02 -11.71 1.74
CA ARG A 104 13.58 -11.90 1.97
C ARG A 104 12.96 -12.72 0.83
N PRO A 105 13.39 -13.99 0.64
CA PRO A 105 12.97 -14.80 -0.50
C PRO A 105 11.48 -15.18 -0.45
N ALA A 106 10.87 -15.17 0.73
CA ALA A 106 9.46 -15.49 0.94
C ALA A 106 8.57 -14.25 1.17
N ASP A 107 8.99 -13.07 0.70
CA ASP A 107 8.17 -11.86 0.75
C ASP A 107 7.41 -11.67 -0.57
N ALA A 108 6.13 -12.05 -0.58
CA ALA A 108 5.26 -11.93 -1.74
C ALA A 108 5.17 -10.48 -2.26
N SER A 109 5.14 -9.48 -1.37
CA SER A 109 5.06 -8.06 -1.77
C SER A 109 6.33 -7.62 -2.50
N LEU A 110 7.49 -8.07 -2.02
CA LEU A 110 8.76 -7.82 -2.69
C LEU A 110 8.82 -8.50 -4.06
N LEU A 111 8.38 -9.76 -4.15
CA LEU A 111 8.35 -10.48 -5.43
C LEU A 111 7.39 -9.83 -6.42
N SER A 112 6.22 -9.36 -6.00
CA SER A 112 5.31 -8.61 -6.88
C SER A 112 5.94 -7.32 -7.43
N LYS A 113 6.70 -6.59 -6.62
CA LYS A 113 7.43 -5.39 -7.08
C LYS A 113 8.54 -5.76 -8.07
N LEU A 114 9.28 -6.84 -7.80
CA LEU A 114 10.31 -7.34 -8.69
C LEU A 114 9.73 -7.77 -10.04
N ALA A 115 8.61 -8.50 -10.03
CA ALA A 115 7.88 -8.85 -11.25
C ALA A 115 7.40 -7.61 -12.02
N GLY A 116 6.90 -6.58 -11.29
CA GLY A 116 6.53 -5.30 -11.90
C GLY A 116 7.72 -4.57 -12.55
N ALA A 117 8.90 -4.65 -11.95
CA ALA A 117 10.13 -4.11 -12.53
C ALA A 117 10.53 -4.85 -13.81
N TYR A 118 10.54 -6.19 -13.78
CA TYR A 118 10.80 -7.03 -14.97
C TYR A 118 9.82 -6.74 -16.11
N GLN A 119 8.54 -6.56 -15.80
CA GLN A 119 7.52 -6.23 -16.79
C GLN A 119 7.78 -4.86 -17.44
N GLN A 120 8.17 -3.84 -16.66
CA GLN A 120 8.48 -2.51 -17.19
C GLN A 120 9.75 -2.49 -18.05
N THR A 121 10.72 -3.36 -17.78
CA THR A 121 11.92 -3.53 -18.61
C THR A 121 11.71 -4.46 -19.81
N GLY A 122 10.52 -5.04 -19.96
CA GLY A 122 10.17 -5.93 -21.07
C GLY A 122 10.62 -7.38 -20.91
N ASP A 123 11.15 -7.76 -19.75
CA ASP A 123 11.50 -9.16 -19.43
C ASP A 123 10.26 -9.88 -18.88
N ILE A 124 9.37 -10.26 -19.81
CA ILE A 124 8.08 -10.84 -19.49
C ILE A 124 8.22 -12.26 -18.90
N ASP A 125 9.25 -13.00 -19.29
CA ASP A 125 9.47 -14.37 -18.80
C ASP A 125 9.83 -14.34 -17.31
N SER A 126 10.84 -13.55 -16.92
CA SER A 126 11.21 -13.37 -15.51
C SER A 126 10.07 -12.79 -14.68
N ALA A 127 9.30 -11.85 -15.24
CA ALA A 127 8.13 -11.29 -14.57
C ALA A 127 7.09 -12.37 -14.23
N ASN A 128 6.78 -13.26 -15.16
CA ASN A 128 5.81 -14.34 -14.97
C ASN A 128 6.28 -15.36 -13.95
N GLU A 129 7.56 -15.75 -13.99
CA GLU A 129 8.14 -16.70 -13.03
C GLU A 129 8.07 -16.14 -11.60
N VAL A 130 8.56 -14.92 -11.40
CA VAL A 130 8.56 -14.27 -10.08
C VAL A 130 7.14 -14.00 -9.58
N MET A 131 6.21 -13.65 -10.47
CA MET A 131 4.80 -13.48 -10.10
C MET A 131 4.15 -14.81 -9.70
N ALA A 132 4.49 -15.92 -10.36
CA ALA A 132 4.02 -17.24 -9.97
C ALA A 132 4.55 -17.63 -8.58
N GLU A 133 5.82 -17.35 -8.28
CA GLU A 133 6.39 -17.52 -6.94
C GLU A 133 5.62 -16.69 -5.90
N ALA A 134 5.39 -15.39 -6.17
CA ALA A 134 4.62 -14.51 -5.28
C ALA A 134 3.21 -15.07 -5.01
N ALA A 135 2.56 -15.61 -6.04
CA ALA A 135 1.24 -16.21 -5.92
C ALA A 135 1.22 -17.49 -5.06
N THR A 136 2.30 -18.29 -5.06
CA THR A 136 2.39 -19.45 -4.16
C THR A 136 2.50 -19.04 -2.68
N LEU A 137 3.13 -17.89 -2.40
CA LEU A 137 3.33 -17.38 -1.05
C LEU A 137 2.10 -16.66 -0.49
N SER A 138 1.27 -16.06 -1.35
CA SER A 138 0.05 -15.37 -0.95
C SER A 138 -1.11 -15.71 -1.90
N PRO A 139 -1.66 -16.94 -1.81
CA PRO A 139 -2.69 -17.42 -2.73
C PRO A 139 -3.97 -16.56 -2.72
N SER A 140 -4.37 -16.05 -1.54
CA SER A 140 -5.52 -15.17 -1.40
C SER A 140 -5.31 -13.84 -2.12
N GLN A 141 -4.14 -13.22 -1.94
CA GLN A 141 -3.79 -11.97 -2.64
C GLN A 141 -3.73 -12.19 -4.16
N ALA A 142 -3.15 -13.30 -4.61
CA ALA A 142 -3.07 -13.62 -6.03
C ALA A 142 -4.47 -13.81 -6.66
N LYS A 143 -5.38 -14.50 -5.96
CA LYS A 143 -6.79 -14.63 -6.36
C LYS A 143 -7.47 -13.25 -6.42
N LEU A 144 -7.18 -12.34 -5.47
CA LEU A 144 -7.74 -10.99 -5.46
C LEU A 144 -7.24 -10.15 -6.64
N ASP A 145 -5.94 -10.23 -6.95
CA ASP A 145 -5.34 -9.55 -8.09
C ASP A 145 -5.92 -10.08 -9.41
N GLU A 146 -6.11 -11.40 -9.51
CA GLU A 146 -6.77 -12.03 -10.67
C GLU A 146 -8.22 -11.55 -10.83
N ALA A 147 -9.01 -11.59 -9.75
CA ALA A 147 -10.39 -11.10 -9.76
C ALA A 147 -10.46 -9.63 -10.19
N THR A 148 -9.52 -8.80 -9.74
CA THR A 148 -9.41 -7.38 -10.12
C THR A 148 -9.05 -7.21 -11.60
N ARG A 149 -8.11 -8.01 -12.13
CA ARG A 149 -7.79 -8.00 -13.57
C ARG A 149 -8.99 -8.39 -14.42
N LEU A 150 -9.71 -9.45 -14.04
CA LEU A 150 -10.93 -9.89 -14.74
C LEU A 150 -12.02 -8.81 -14.72
N PHE A 151 -12.18 -8.10 -13.60
CA PHE A 151 -13.09 -6.98 -13.48
C PHE A 151 -12.76 -5.85 -14.47
N VAL A 152 -11.48 -5.45 -14.55
CA VAL A 152 -11.02 -4.42 -15.48
C VAL A 152 -11.19 -4.84 -16.94
N GLN A 153 -11.01 -6.13 -17.25
CA GLN A 153 -11.25 -6.70 -18.58
C GLN A 153 -12.74 -6.85 -18.94
N GLY A 154 -13.66 -6.53 -18.01
CA GLY A 154 -15.10 -6.69 -18.21
C GLY A 154 -15.62 -8.12 -18.08
N LYS A 155 -14.78 -9.07 -17.63
CA LYS A 155 -15.14 -10.46 -17.37
C LYS A 155 -15.82 -10.60 -15.99
N PHE A 156 -16.96 -9.92 -15.84
CA PHE A 156 -17.61 -9.73 -14.53
C PHE A 156 -18.04 -11.02 -13.84
N ARG A 157 -18.49 -12.04 -14.58
CA ARG A 157 -18.92 -13.32 -13.98
C ARG A 157 -17.76 -14.08 -13.34
N GLU A 158 -16.62 -14.12 -14.01
CA GLU A 158 -15.42 -14.80 -13.51
C GLU A 158 -14.84 -14.02 -12.31
N ALA A 159 -14.79 -12.68 -12.41
CA ALA A 159 -14.39 -11.81 -11.30
C ALA A 159 -15.29 -11.99 -10.06
N GLU A 160 -16.61 -12.10 -10.25
CA GLU A 160 -17.57 -12.32 -9.17
C GLU A 160 -17.41 -13.68 -8.50
N ALA A 161 -17.14 -14.73 -9.27
CA ALA A 161 -16.90 -16.06 -8.71
C ALA A 161 -15.69 -16.06 -7.76
N LEU A 162 -14.56 -15.48 -8.20
CA LEU A 162 -13.36 -15.36 -7.38
C LEU A 162 -13.57 -14.44 -6.17
N ALA A 163 -14.22 -13.28 -6.36
CA ALA A 163 -14.49 -12.36 -5.25
C ALA A 163 -15.40 -13.00 -4.17
N LYS A 164 -16.41 -13.78 -4.58
CA LYS A 164 -17.24 -14.55 -3.64
C LYS A 164 -16.47 -15.63 -2.89
N GLU A 165 -15.55 -16.30 -3.56
CA GLU A 165 -14.67 -17.29 -2.92
C GLU A 165 -13.78 -16.62 -1.87
N LEU A 166 -13.13 -15.50 -2.22
CA LEU A 166 -12.28 -14.73 -1.30
C LEU A 166 -13.03 -14.24 -0.06
N VAL A 167 -14.24 -13.69 -0.25
CA VAL A 167 -15.08 -13.23 0.88
C VAL A 167 -15.54 -14.40 1.76
N ARG A 168 -15.73 -15.61 1.20
CA ARG A 168 -16.04 -16.81 1.98
C ARG A 168 -14.84 -17.32 2.76
N GLU A 169 -13.65 -17.30 2.16
CA GLU A 169 -12.40 -17.70 2.80
C GLU A 169 -12.02 -16.74 3.93
N ASN A 170 -12.18 -15.43 3.72
CA ASN A 170 -11.94 -14.41 4.72
C ASN A 170 -13.03 -13.32 4.69
N PRO A 171 -14.08 -13.44 5.54
CA PRO A 171 -15.16 -12.45 5.62
C PRO A 171 -14.74 -11.07 6.14
N GLN A 172 -13.52 -10.92 6.66
CA GLN A 172 -12.95 -9.67 7.18
C GLN A 172 -12.06 -8.96 6.15
N ASP A 173 -11.82 -9.57 4.98
CA ASP A 173 -11.06 -8.92 3.90
C ASP A 173 -11.91 -7.85 3.22
N VAL A 174 -11.68 -6.60 3.64
CA VAL A 174 -12.38 -5.44 3.12
C VAL A 174 -12.10 -5.18 1.63
N ASN A 175 -10.96 -5.62 1.08
CA ASN A 175 -10.66 -5.42 -0.34
C ASN A 175 -11.43 -6.41 -1.22
N ALA A 176 -11.49 -7.69 -0.81
CA ALA A 176 -12.30 -8.69 -1.49
C ALA A 176 -13.80 -8.34 -1.43
N ALA A 177 -14.27 -7.88 -0.27
CA ALA A 177 -15.65 -7.40 -0.10
C ALA A 177 -15.94 -6.16 -0.97
N LEU A 178 -15.00 -5.20 -1.05
CA LEU A 178 -15.16 -4.01 -1.89
C LEU A 178 -15.25 -4.37 -3.37
N LEU A 179 -14.42 -5.31 -3.85
CA LEU A 179 -14.48 -5.78 -5.23
C LEU A 179 -15.84 -6.40 -5.55
N LEU A 180 -16.37 -7.23 -4.63
CA LEU A 180 -17.70 -7.83 -4.77
C LEU A 180 -18.81 -6.76 -4.76
N ALA A 181 -18.71 -5.75 -3.90
CA ALA A 181 -19.64 -4.62 -3.89
C ALA A 181 -19.62 -3.86 -5.22
N ARG A 182 -18.43 -3.55 -5.77
CA ARG A 182 -18.28 -2.88 -7.07
C ARG A 182 -18.84 -3.69 -8.24
N LEU A 183 -18.69 -5.01 -8.20
CA LEU A 183 -19.34 -5.92 -9.15
C LEU A 183 -20.87 -5.83 -9.05
N ALA A 184 -21.43 -5.81 -7.83
CA ALA A 184 -22.86 -5.61 -7.61
C ALA A 184 -23.35 -4.24 -8.11
N ILE A 185 -22.57 -3.16 -7.89
CA ILE A 185 -22.85 -1.83 -8.45
C ILE A 185 -22.92 -1.89 -9.98
N LYS A 186 -21.94 -2.54 -10.63
CA LYS A 186 -21.93 -2.70 -12.10
C LYS A 186 -23.12 -3.51 -12.61
N ALA A 187 -23.56 -4.51 -11.85
CA ALA A 187 -24.76 -5.28 -12.14
C ALA A 187 -26.08 -4.53 -11.82
N ARG A 188 -26.01 -3.31 -11.25
CA ARG A 188 -27.13 -2.52 -10.73
C ARG A 188 -27.91 -3.21 -9.58
N CYS A 189 -27.27 -4.16 -8.91
CA CYS A 189 -27.76 -4.78 -7.67
C CYS A 189 -27.45 -3.87 -6.48
N PHE A 190 -28.06 -2.68 -6.45
CA PHE A 190 -27.72 -1.63 -5.49
C PHE A 190 -28.03 -1.99 -4.03
N LYS A 191 -29.02 -2.85 -3.78
CA LYS A 191 -29.33 -3.34 -2.43
C LYS A 191 -28.23 -4.24 -1.89
N ASP A 192 -27.81 -5.23 -2.66
CA ASP A 192 -26.70 -6.12 -2.31
C ASP A 192 -25.39 -5.34 -2.14
N ALA A 193 -25.13 -4.36 -3.03
CA ALA A 193 -23.98 -3.48 -2.92
C ALA A 193 -24.00 -2.67 -1.62
N ARG A 194 -25.16 -2.13 -1.22
CA ARG A 194 -25.32 -1.40 0.04
C ARG A 194 -24.96 -2.28 1.24
N GLU A 195 -25.53 -3.49 1.33
CA GLU A 195 -25.27 -4.41 2.44
C GLU A 195 -23.78 -4.76 2.56
N LEU A 196 -23.11 -5.01 1.43
CA LEU A 196 -21.67 -5.28 1.40
C LEU A 196 -20.85 -4.08 1.89
N LEU A 197 -21.20 -2.87 1.45
CA LEU A 197 -20.47 -1.65 1.82
C LEU A 197 -20.68 -1.27 3.29
N GLU A 198 -21.90 -1.41 3.80
CA GLU A 198 -22.20 -1.21 5.23
C GLU A 198 -21.36 -2.17 6.09
N LYS A 199 -21.27 -3.44 5.71
CA LYS A 199 -20.41 -4.42 6.39
C LYS A 199 -18.92 -4.05 6.35
N ILE A 200 -18.42 -3.52 5.23
CA ILE A 200 -17.03 -3.06 5.13
C ILE A 200 -16.78 -1.91 6.12
N ILE A 201 -17.72 -0.98 6.23
CA ILE A 201 -17.64 0.16 7.15
C ILE A 201 -17.68 -0.32 8.61
N GLU A 202 -18.50 -1.32 8.94
CA GLU A 202 -18.52 -1.92 10.28
C GLU A 202 -17.16 -2.54 10.65
N VAL A 203 -16.51 -3.22 9.70
CA VAL A 203 -15.20 -3.85 9.91
C VAL A 203 -14.06 -2.83 9.94
N ALA A 204 -14.08 -1.86 9.04
CA ALA A 204 -13.05 -0.85 8.88
C ALA A 204 -13.65 0.55 8.67
N PRO A 205 -14.04 1.24 9.76
CA PRO A 205 -14.67 2.56 9.67
C PRO A 205 -13.82 3.61 8.95
N GLY A 206 -12.49 3.50 9.02
CA GLY A 206 -11.56 4.40 8.33
C GLY A 206 -11.36 4.12 6.84
N PHE A 207 -12.02 3.10 6.27
CA PHE A 207 -11.84 2.73 4.87
C PHE A 207 -12.69 3.59 3.93
N VAL A 208 -12.18 4.80 3.62
CA VAL A 208 -12.86 5.87 2.86
C VAL A 208 -13.46 5.39 1.53
N ALA A 209 -12.82 4.44 0.85
CA ALA A 209 -13.32 3.90 -0.42
C ALA A 209 -14.73 3.31 -0.31
N ALA A 210 -15.06 2.64 0.80
CA ALA A 210 -16.39 2.06 1.02
C ALA A 210 -17.46 3.15 1.24
N TRP A 211 -17.12 4.23 1.94
CA TRP A 211 -18.02 5.37 2.14
C TRP A 211 -18.35 6.08 0.83
N HIS A 212 -17.37 6.29 -0.05
CA HIS A 212 -17.61 6.87 -1.38
C HIS A 212 -18.51 5.99 -2.26
N ASP A 213 -18.22 4.69 -2.30
CA ASP A 213 -19.01 3.74 -3.08
C ASP A 213 -20.43 3.62 -2.50
N LEU A 214 -20.60 3.70 -1.16
CA LEU A 214 -21.92 3.69 -0.50
C LEU A 214 -22.73 4.94 -0.82
N GLY A 215 -22.12 6.12 -0.77
CA GLY A 215 -22.77 7.37 -1.18
C GLY A 215 -23.26 7.32 -2.64
N THR A 216 -22.47 6.70 -3.52
CA THR A 216 -22.87 6.47 -4.92
C THR A 216 -24.06 5.53 -5.03
N VAL A 217 -24.06 4.43 -4.29
CA VAL A 217 -25.17 3.46 -4.25
C VAL A 217 -26.45 4.09 -3.71
N LEU A 218 -26.38 4.84 -2.61
CA LEU A 218 -27.53 5.52 -2.00
C LEU A 218 -28.16 6.56 -2.94
N LYS A 219 -27.32 7.26 -3.71
CA LYS A 219 -27.80 8.17 -4.77
C LYS A 219 -28.60 7.41 -5.85
N GLU A 220 -28.11 6.26 -6.31
CA GLU A 220 -28.82 5.41 -7.29
C GLU A 220 -30.11 4.80 -6.71
N LEU A 221 -30.20 4.64 -5.38
CA LEU A 221 -31.40 4.24 -4.66
C LEU A 221 -32.37 5.40 -4.34
N HIS A 222 -32.05 6.62 -4.77
CA HIS A 222 -32.82 7.85 -4.46
C HIS A 222 -32.88 8.21 -2.96
N LEU A 223 -31.96 7.68 -2.15
CA LEU A 223 -31.81 7.98 -0.73
C LEU A 223 -30.85 9.17 -0.56
N HIS A 224 -31.25 10.33 -1.07
CA HIS A 224 -30.37 11.49 -1.21
C HIS A 224 -29.89 12.05 0.14
N GLU A 225 -30.73 12.06 1.18
CA GLU A 225 -30.33 12.54 2.50
C GLU A 225 -29.28 11.63 3.16
N GLU A 226 -29.49 10.31 3.11
CA GLU A 226 -28.51 9.32 3.59
C GLU A 226 -27.19 9.44 2.80
N ALA A 227 -27.26 9.61 1.47
CA ALA A 227 -26.08 9.77 0.62
C ALA A 227 -25.23 10.98 1.02
N VAL A 228 -25.86 12.12 1.33
CA VAL A 228 -25.15 13.31 1.82
C VAL A 228 -24.50 13.03 3.18
N GLY A 229 -25.18 12.32 4.08
CA GLY A 229 -24.62 11.93 5.38
C GLY A 229 -23.35 11.10 5.23
N VAL A 230 -23.42 10.00 4.47
CA VAL A 230 -22.29 9.10 4.22
C VAL A 230 -21.11 9.80 3.53
N LEU A 231 -21.38 10.69 2.57
CA LEU A 231 -20.32 11.44 1.90
C LEU A 231 -19.68 12.51 2.79
N ARG A 232 -20.42 13.08 3.74
CA ARG A 232 -19.84 13.97 4.76
C ARG A 232 -18.88 13.20 5.67
N GLU A 233 -19.28 12.03 6.15
CA GLU A 233 -18.39 11.16 6.92
C GLU A 233 -17.14 10.78 6.12
N ALA A 234 -17.28 10.46 4.83
CA ALA A 234 -16.12 10.19 3.96
C ALA A 234 -15.14 11.37 3.93
N VAL A 235 -15.66 12.59 3.80
CA VAL A 235 -14.86 13.84 3.81
C VAL A 235 -14.27 14.07 5.19
N ASP A 236 -15.00 13.87 6.27
CA ASP A 236 -14.48 14.08 7.62
C ASP A 236 -13.40 13.07 7.97
N ILE A 237 -13.53 11.82 7.51
CA ILE A 237 -12.46 10.81 7.64
C ILE A 237 -11.24 11.24 6.80
N ASP A 238 -11.42 11.65 5.55
CA ASP A 238 -10.32 12.09 4.68
C ASP A 238 -9.65 13.39 5.19
N VAL A 239 -10.44 14.33 5.70
CA VAL A 239 -9.98 15.58 6.31
C VAL A 239 -9.35 15.32 7.67
N SER A 240 -9.84 14.40 8.49
CA SER A 240 -9.16 14.00 9.73
C SER A 240 -7.81 13.33 9.43
N ASN A 241 -7.75 12.54 8.35
CA ASN A 241 -6.53 11.95 7.81
C ASN A 241 -5.60 12.99 7.16
N ALA A 242 -6.14 14.12 6.66
CA ALA A 242 -5.39 15.25 6.10
C ALA A 242 -5.04 16.34 7.13
N LEU A 243 -5.78 16.46 8.24
CA LEU A 243 -5.51 17.40 9.35
C LEU A 243 -4.50 16.83 10.34
N THR A 244 -4.30 15.50 10.36
CA THR A 244 -3.04 14.90 10.86
C THR A 244 -1.81 15.29 10.03
N HIS A 245 -1.97 16.01 8.90
CA HIS A 245 -0.90 16.55 8.06
C HIS A 245 -0.68 18.08 8.17
N TYR A 246 -1.23 18.76 9.19
CA TYR A 246 -1.10 20.23 9.32
C TYR A 246 -0.76 20.80 10.72
N TYR A 247 -0.08 20.06 11.59
CA TYR A 247 0.55 20.66 12.79
C TYR A 247 2.01 20.26 12.93
#